data_AF-A0AAD9JM21-F1
#
_entry.id   AF-A0AAD9JM21-F1
#
_cell.length_a   1.000
_cell.length_b   1.000
_cell.length_c   1.000
_cell.angle_alpha   90.00
_cell.angle_beta   90.00
_cell.angle_gamma   90.00
#
_symmetry.space_group_name_H-M   'P 1'
#
loop_
_entity.id
_entity.type
_entity.pdbx_description
1 polymer ?
#
loop_
_entity_poly.entity_id
_entity_poly.type
_entity_poly.pdbx_seq_one_letter_code
_entity_poly.pdbx_strand_id
1 'polypeptide(L)'
;MGNAEAADRIYRAEHAGKAKRIANQYFRGTDLSTWIPQRIPVMKQLLRAKARCCKPFRDELRNTGDRLIAEIVPGEKYWGLGDGTGENVMGKLLMVLRSNLDDALKADPDMPYPAIHQSPSTMKRQNLW
;
A
#
# COMPACT_ATOMS: atom_id res chain seq x y z
N MET A 1 -3.14 13.78 18.30
CA MET A 1 -2.92 12.31 18.26
C MET A 1 -3.97 11.69 17.36
N GLY A 2 -3.68 10.53 16.74
CA GLY A 2 -4.61 9.84 15.82
C GLY A 2 -5.83 9.24 16.52
N ASN A 3 -6.84 8.84 15.75
CA ASN A 3 -8.06 8.19 16.26
C ASN A 3 -7.86 6.66 16.34
N ALA A 4 -7.70 6.12 17.55
CA ALA A 4 -7.42 4.70 17.79
C ALA A 4 -8.59 3.78 17.39
N GLU A 5 -9.84 4.21 17.59
CA GLU A 5 -11.02 3.45 17.18
C GLU A 5 -11.09 3.33 15.65
N ALA A 6 -10.87 4.44 14.95
CA ALA A 6 -10.81 4.44 13.49
C ALA A 6 -9.70 3.52 12.97
N ALA A 7 -8.54 3.52 13.63
CA ALA A 7 -7.42 2.64 13.27
C ALA A 7 -7.76 1.15 13.43
N ASP A 8 -8.35 0.74 14.56
CA ASP A 8 -8.78 -0.66 14.76
C ASP A 8 -9.85 -1.08 13.73
N ARG A 9 -10.82 -0.20 13.46
CA ARG A 9 -11.87 -0.45 12.45
C ARG A 9 -11.30 -0.57 11.03
N ILE A 10 -10.30 0.25 10.67
CA ILE A 10 -9.61 0.17 9.38
C ILE A 10 -8.83 -1.15 9.29
N TYR A 11 -8.12 -1.52 10.36
CA TYR A 11 -7.32 -2.75 10.42
C TYR A 11 -8.17 -4.02 10.26
N ARG A 12 -9.36 -4.05 10.88
CA ARG A 12 -10.30 -5.18 10.78
C ARG A 12 -11.16 -5.17 9.52
N ALA A 13 -10.98 -4.22 8.61
CA ALA A 13 -11.79 -4.15 7.40
C ALA A 13 -11.52 -5.35 6.49
N GLU A 14 -12.58 -6.02 6.04
CA GLU A 14 -12.50 -7.22 5.19
C GLU A 14 -11.78 -6.99 3.85
N HIS A 15 -11.81 -5.76 3.34
CA HIS A 15 -11.20 -5.41 2.05
C HIS A 15 -10.89 -3.90 1.97
N ALA A 16 -9.97 -3.56 1.06
CA ALA A 16 -9.43 -2.19 0.91
C ALA A 16 -10.51 -1.11 0.69
N GLY A 17 -11.57 -1.43 -0.07
CA GLY A 17 -12.69 -0.50 -0.27
C GLY A 17 -13.44 -0.15 1.03
N LYS A 18 -13.59 -1.11 1.95
CA LYS A 18 -14.22 -0.90 3.28
C LYS A 18 -13.29 -0.08 4.17
N ALA A 19 -11.99 -0.38 4.18
CA ALA A 19 -10.97 0.40 4.88
C ALA A 19 -11.00 1.89 4.46
N LYS A 20 -10.99 2.16 3.15
CA LYS A 20 -11.09 3.52 2.60
C LYS A 20 -12.38 4.23 3.03
N ARG A 21 -13.53 3.53 2.98
CA ARG A 21 -14.81 4.09 3.39
C ARG A 21 -14.81 4.48 4.87
N ILE A 22 -14.29 3.61 5.74
CA ILE A 22 -14.16 3.89 7.18
C ILE A 22 -13.24 5.09 7.38
N ALA A 23 -12.06 5.12 6.77
CA ALA A 23 -11.13 6.26 6.88
C ALA A 23 -11.79 7.59 6.46
N ASN A 24 -12.55 7.59 5.37
CA ASN A 24 -13.25 8.79 4.89
C ASN A 24 -14.32 9.33 5.86
N GLN A 25 -14.89 8.49 6.73
CA GLN A 25 -15.83 8.94 7.77
C GLN A 25 -15.16 9.86 8.79
N TYR A 26 -13.86 9.65 9.04
CA TYR A 26 -13.08 10.41 10.02
C TYR A 26 -12.21 11.50 9.38
N PHE A 27 -11.99 11.45 8.06
CA PHE A 27 -11.04 12.31 7.36
C PHE A 27 -11.44 13.80 7.37
N ARG A 28 -12.73 14.11 7.27
CA ARG A 28 -13.21 15.50 7.25
C ARG A 28 -12.88 16.21 8.57
N GLY A 29 -12.14 17.32 8.48
CA GLY A 29 -11.73 18.11 9.65
C GLY A 29 -10.55 17.54 10.43
N THR A 30 -9.92 16.45 9.97
CA THR A 30 -8.69 15.94 10.59
C THR A 30 -7.52 16.87 10.30
N ASP A 31 -6.79 17.25 11.35
CA ASP A 31 -5.50 17.93 11.20
C ASP A 31 -4.46 16.97 10.63
N LEU A 32 -3.94 17.29 9.45
CA LEU A 32 -2.93 16.51 8.74
C LEU A 32 -1.50 17.02 8.97
N SER A 33 -1.31 18.05 9.80
CA SER A 33 0.01 18.65 10.08
C SER A 33 1.04 17.62 10.52
N THR A 34 0.62 16.67 11.35
CA THR A 34 1.46 15.57 11.85
C THR A 34 1.60 14.41 10.85
N TRP A 35 0.63 14.25 9.94
CA TRP A 35 0.59 13.16 8.97
C TRP A 35 1.39 13.47 7.69
N ILE A 36 1.30 14.69 7.17
CA ILE A 36 1.93 15.09 5.90
C ILE A 36 3.44 14.80 5.86
N PRO A 37 4.22 15.04 6.93
CA PRO A 37 5.64 14.69 6.96
C PRO A 37 5.90 13.17 6.95
N GLN A 38 4.95 12.37 7.46
CA GLN A 38 5.12 10.92 7.64
C GLN A 38 4.63 10.08 6.46
N ARG A 39 3.75 10.63 5.61
CA ARG A 39 3.10 9.87 4.52
C ARG A 39 4.08 9.20 3.56
N ILE A 40 5.21 9.84 3.25
CA ILE A 40 6.23 9.29 2.35
C ILE A 40 7.04 8.15 3.02
N PRO A 41 7.61 8.33 4.23
CA PRO A 41 8.22 7.22 4.97
C PRO A 41 7.31 6.00 5.11
N VAL A 42 6.05 6.20 5.49
CA VAL A 42 5.07 5.12 5.65
C VAL A 42 4.82 4.41 4.32
N MET A 43 4.61 5.15 3.22
CA MET A 43 4.40 4.53 1.91
C MET A 43 5.62 3.71 1.45
N LYS A 44 6.84 4.21 1.68
CA LYS A 44 8.07 3.44 1.38
C LYS A 44 8.12 2.13 2.15
N GLN A 45 7.74 2.12 3.43
CA GLN A 45 7.68 0.90 4.24
C GLN A 45 6.64 -0.09 3.68
N LEU A 46 5.43 0.40 3.35
CA LEU A 46 4.37 -0.45 2.79
C LEU A 46 4.76 -1.07 1.43
N LEU A 47 5.39 -0.30 0.53
CA LEU A 47 5.83 -0.81 -0.76
C LEU A 47 6.94 -1.87 -0.61
N ARG A 48 7.87 -1.69 0.34
CA ARG A 48 8.89 -2.69 0.67
C ARG A 48 8.26 -3.98 1.21
N ALA A 49 7.33 -3.85 2.16
CA ALA A 49 6.59 -4.99 2.69
C ALA A 49 5.85 -5.75 1.57
N LYS A 50 5.17 -5.02 0.67
CA LYS A 50 4.50 -5.59 -0.51
C LYS A 50 5.47 -6.33 -1.43
N ALA A 51 6.64 -5.76 -1.71
CA ALA A 51 7.67 -6.40 -2.53
C ALA A 51 8.20 -7.71 -1.92
N ARG A 52 8.27 -7.78 -0.59
CA ARG A 52 8.71 -9.00 0.12
C ARG A 52 7.64 -10.09 0.06
N CYS A 53 6.41 -9.75 0.45
CA CYS A 53 5.34 -10.75 0.60
C CYS A 53 4.67 -11.15 -0.72
N CYS A 54 4.77 -10.34 -1.78
CA CYS A 54 4.07 -10.57 -3.05
C CYS A 54 5.07 -10.74 -4.21
N LYS A 55 5.43 -12.00 -4.52
CA LYS A 55 6.29 -12.32 -5.66
C LYS A 55 5.78 -11.75 -6.99
N PRO A 56 4.48 -11.87 -7.36
CA PRO A 56 4.00 -11.33 -8.63
C PRO A 56 4.18 -9.81 -8.75
N PHE A 57 3.94 -9.06 -7.68
CA PHE A 57 4.18 -7.61 -7.67
C PHE A 57 5.66 -7.28 -7.90
N ARG A 58 6.55 -8.05 -7.26
CA ARG A 58 7.99 -7.85 -7.39
C ARG A 58 8.49 -8.17 -8.80
N ASP A 59 8.02 -9.26 -9.39
CA ASP A 59 8.38 -9.66 -10.75
C ASP A 59 7.91 -8.59 -11.75
N GLU A 60 6.67 -8.13 -11.62
CA GLU A 60 6.12 -7.08 -12.48
C GLU A 60 6.89 -5.77 -12.35
N LEU A 61 7.23 -5.37 -11.12
CA LEU A 61 8.04 -4.17 -10.88
C LEU A 61 9.41 -4.27 -11.57
N ARG A 62 10.06 -5.45 -11.54
CA ARG A 62 11.34 -5.66 -12.23
C ARG A 62 11.15 -5.64 -13.76
N ASN A 63 10.10 -6.25 -14.27
CA ASN A 63 9.77 -6.31 -15.71
C ASN A 63 9.48 -4.94 -16.33
N THR A 64 9.22 -3.91 -15.52
CA THR A 64 9.12 -2.53 -16.03
C THR A 64 10.43 -2.06 -16.67
N GLY A 65 11.59 -2.66 -16.30
CA GLY A 65 12.90 -2.25 -16.81
C GLY A 65 13.19 -0.80 -16.44
N ASP A 66 13.61 0.02 -17.40
CA ASP A 66 13.85 1.46 -17.20
C ASP A 66 12.65 2.34 -17.56
N ARG A 67 11.50 1.75 -17.90
CA ARG A 67 10.30 2.50 -18.27
C ARG A 67 9.80 3.35 -17.10
N LEU A 68 9.22 4.50 -17.44
CA LEU A 68 8.50 5.36 -16.51
C LEU A 68 7.28 4.61 -15.95
N ILE A 69 7.12 4.63 -14.63
CA ILE A 69 5.91 4.17 -13.96
C ILE A 69 5.08 5.41 -13.63
N ALA A 70 3.86 5.47 -14.17
CA ALA A 70 2.95 6.59 -13.99
C ALA A 70 1.59 6.10 -13.48
N GLU A 71 1.12 6.67 -12.36
CA GLU A 71 -0.23 6.42 -11.85
C GLU A 71 -1.18 7.47 -12.43
N ILE A 72 -2.06 7.06 -13.35
CA ILE A 72 -3.03 7.94 -14.00
C ILE A 72 -4.40 7.71 -13.38
N VAL A 73 -4.73 8.54 -12.40
CA VAL A 73 -6.03 8.54 -11.71
C VAL A 73 -6.60 9.95 -11.78
N PRO A 74 -7.73 10.17 -12.49
CA PRO A 74 -8.35 11.49 -12.57
C PRO A 74 -8.59 12.10 -11.19
N GLY A 75 -8.23 13.37 -11.04
CA GLY A 75 -8.37 14.12 -9.79
C GLY A 75 -7.30 13.86 -8.71
N GLU A 76 -6.46 12.83 -8.84
CA GLU A 76 -5.37 12.54 -7.89
C GLU A 76 -4.03 13.08 -8.40
N LYS A 77 -3.68 14.30 -7.96
CA LYS A 77 -2.48 15.03 -8.42
C LYS A 77 -1.25 14.84 -7.53
N TYR A 78 -1.39 14.36 -6.31
CA TYR A 78 -0.23 14.15 -5.43
C TYR A 78 0.40 12.77 -5.67
N TRP A 79 -0.38 11.71 -5.47
CA TRP A 79 0.11 10.35 -5.67
C TRP A 79 0.25 10.00 -7.15
N GLY A 80 -0.68 10.48 -7.98
CA GLY A 80 -0.72 10.24 -9.43
C GLY A 80 -0.44 11.49 -10.27
N LEU A 81 -0.63 11.33 -11.58
CA LEU A 81 -0.53 12.38 -12.59
C LEU A 81 -1.82 13.19 -12.76
N GLY A 82 -2.96 12.77 -12.20
CA GLY A 82 -4.25 13.35 -12.57
C GLY A 82 -4.42 13.36 -14.10
N ASP A 83 -4.67 14.55 -14.64
CA ASP A 83 -4.80 14.81 -16.08
C ASP A 83 -3.45 15.10 -16.76
N GLY A 84 -2.36 14.49 -16.29
CA GLY A 84 -1.00 14.65 -16.81
C GLY A 84 -0.15 15.74 -16.14
N THR A 85 -0.67 16.42 -15.12
CA THR A 85 0.00 17.54 -14.43
C THR A 85 0.36 17.28 -12.97
N GLY A 86 0.03 16.10 -12.46
CA GLY A 86 0.29 15.70 -11.08
C GLY A 86 1.75 15.34 -10.81
N GLU A 87 2.07 15.16 -9.53
CA GLU A 87 3.42 14.91 -9.04
C GLU A 87 3.90 13.47 -9.28
N ASN A 88 2.98 12.51 -9.51
CA ASN A 88 3.29 11.09 -9.70
C ASN A 88 4.19 10.51 -8.59
N VAL A 89 3.93 10.88 -7.34
CA VAL A 89 4.74 10.44 -6.19
C VAL A 89 4.78 8.92 -6.09
N MET A 90 3.67 8.22 -6.32
CA MET A 90 3.64 6.75 -6.26
C MET A 90 4.55 6.13 -7.31
N GLY A 91 4.45 6.57 -8.57
CA GLY A 91 5.31 6.10 -9.65
C GLY A 91 6.78 6.33 -9.34
N LYS A 92 7.14 7.51 -8.82
CA LYS A 92 8.50 7.83 -8.36
C LYS A 92 8.97 6.88 -7.27
N LEU A 93 8.14 6.60 -6.26
CA LEU A 93 8.49 5.67 -5.18
C LEU A 93 8.66 4.23 -5.67
N LEU A 94 7.85 3.78 -6.62
CA LEU A 94 7.99 2.45 -7.24
C LEU A 94 9.30 2.35 -8.03
N MET A 95 9.68 3.38 -8.78
CA MET A 95 10.96 3.41 -9.50
C MET A 95 12.15 3.41 -8.53
N VAL A 96 12.08 4.16 -7.43
CA VAL A 96 13.11 4.12 -6.37
C VAL A 96 13.20 2.73 -5.74
N LEU A 97 12.06 2.08 -5.48
CA LEU A 97 12.03 0.71 -4.95
C LEU A 97 12.63 -0.28 -5.96
N ARG A 98 12.31 -0.15 -7.26
CA ARG A 98 12.87 -0.98 -8.34
C ARG A 98 14.40 -0.89 -8.37
N SER A 99 14.96 0.31 -8.31
CA SER A 99 16.42 0.51 -8.31
C SER A 99 17.13 -0.09 -7.09
N ASN A 100 16.42 -0.25 -5.97
CA ASN A 100 16.97 -0.76 -4.71
C ASN A 100 16.32 -2.08 -4.30
N LEU A 101 15.82 -2.86 -5.27
CA LEU A 101 14.93 -3.98 -4.99
C LEU A 101 15.64 -5.10 -4.22
N ASP A 102 16.88 -5.42 -4.58
CA ASP A 102 17.63 -6.49 -3.92
C ASP A 102 17.95 -6.13 -2.46
N ASP A 103 18.28 -4.87 -2.18
CA ASP A 103 18.50 -4.38 -0.80
C ASP A 103 17.20 -4.35 0.00
N ALA A 104 16.09 -3.96 -0.65
CA ALA A 104 14.76 -3.99 -0.03
C ALA A 104 14.34 -5.40 0.39
N LEU A 105 14.85 -6.45 -0.25
CA LEU A 105 14.60 -7.86 0.12
C LEU A 105 15.55 -8.38 1.20
N LYS A 106 16.77 -7.83 1.30
CA LYS A 106 17.80 -8.27 2.26
C LYS A 106 17.59 -7.74 3.69
N ALA A 107 16.85 -6.64 3.87
CA ALA A 107 16.72 -6.01 5.18
C ALA A 107 15.63 -6.66 6.08
N ASP A 108 16.02 -6.99 7.31
CA ASP A 108 15.21 -7.30 8.50
C ASP A 108 14.63 -8.73 8.64
N PRO A 109 15.36 -9.67 9.30
CA PRO A 109 14.85 -10.98 9.72
C PRO A 109 13.86 -10.91 10.89
N ASP A 110 13.68 -9.73 11.52
CA ASP A 110 12.92 -9.53 12.75
C ASP A 110 11.71 -8.61 12.58
N MET A 111 11.33 -8.23 11.35
CA MET A 111 10.09 -7.50 11.12
C MET A 111 8.91 -8.44 11.41
N PRO A 112 8.22 -8.32 12.56
CA PRO A 112 7.14 -9.20 12.90
C PRO A 112 5.93 -8.68 12.15
N TYR A 113 5.70 -9.16 10.94
CA TYR A 113 4.33 -9.22 10.47
C TYR A 113 3.68 -10.38 11.21
N PRO A 114 2.64 -10.15 12.03
CA PRO A 114 1.85 -11.28 12.54
C PRO A 114 1.40 -12.04 11.31
N ALA A 115 1.65 -13.36 11.32
CA ALA A 115 1.17 -14.26 10.30
C ALA A 115 -0.23 -13.81 9.92
N ILE A 116 -0.43 -13.47 8.64
CA ILE A 116 -1.73 -13.24 8.03
C ILE A 116 -2.70 -14.15 8.75
N HIS A 117 -3.61 -13.57 9.55
CA HIS A 117 -4.66 -14.33 10.20
C HIS A 117 -5.23 -15.19 9.09
N GLN A 118 -5.03 -16.51 9.17
CA GLN A 118 -5.69 -17.42 8.25
C GLN A 118 -7.16 -17.13 8.47
N SER A 119 -7.76 -16.40 7.53
CA SER A 119 -9.18 -16.18 7.54
C SER A 119 -9.79 -17.58 7.51
N PRO A 120 -10.65 -17.97 8.46
CA PRO A 120 -11.30 -19.26 8.43
C PRO A 120 -12.37 -19.22 7.34
N SER A 121 -11.93 -19.34 6.11
CA SER A 121 -12.77 -19.62 4.94
C SER A 121 -12.08 -20.62 4.01
N THR A 122 -11.48 -21.65 4.62
CA THR A 122 -11.45 -22.98 4.01
C THR A 122 -12.66 -23.77 4.52
N MET A 123 -13.87 -23.28 4.23
CA MET A 123 -15.03 -24.16 4.27
C MET A 123 -14.93 -25.04 3.02
N LYS A 124 -14.53 -26.29 3.23
CA LYS A 124 -14.64 -27.38 2.26
C LYS A 124 -16.01 -27.27 1.56
N ARG A 125 -16.03 -26.91 0.27
CA ARG A 125 -17.05 -27.48 -0.61
C ARG A 125 -16.46 -28.74 -1.17
N GLN A 126 -16.86 -29.83 -0.52
CA GLN A 126 -16.76 -31.17 -1.06
C GLN A 126 -17.49 -31.22 -2.40
N ASN A 127 -16.90 -31.96 -3.33
CA ASN A 127 -17.47 -32.55 -4.54
C ASN A 127 -19.00 -32.51 -4.64
N LEU A 128 -19.51 -31.96 -5.74
CA LEU A 128 -20.67 -32.45 -6.48
C LEU A 128 -20.61 -31.78 -7.87
N TRP A 129 -20.43 -32.64 -8.88
CA TRP A 129 -20.55 -32.49 -10.34
C TRP A 129 -20.73 -31.07 -10.93
#